data_AF-A0AAI8B6Z2-F1
#
_entry.id   AF-A0AAI8B6Z2-F1
#
_cell.length_a   1.000
_cell.length_b   1.000
_cell.length_c   1.000
_cell.angle_alpha   90.00
_cell.angle_beta   90.00
_cell.angle_gamma   90.00
#
_symmetry.space_group_name_H-M   'P 1'
#
loop_
_entity.id
_entity.type
_entity.pdbx_description
1 polymer ?
#
loop_
_entity_poly.entity_id
_entity_poly.type
_entity_poly.pdbx_seq_one_letter_code
_entity_poly.pdbx_strand_id
1 'polypeptide(L)'
;MMMNVINDITKRKTGKAIPAGKTYLVLWLHVFDEALVRIDSEADAAFEAGYEGERNVSTFRNHMKMLKELGFIDFRKGTKGPMQYVLLLNPYKVVKKLHTAGLVPDTQYAALLERASAIGSSQELKE
;
A
#
# COMPACT_ATOMS: atom_id res chain seq x y z
N MET A 1 6.87 -9.91 -1.62
CA MET A 1 6.76 -9.86 -0.14
C MET A 1 5.76 -8.81 0.33
N MET A 2 5.97 -7.51 0.06
CA MET A 2 5.11 -6.43 0.59
C MET A 2 3.63 -6.56 0.21
N MET A 3 3.32 -6.94 -1.04
CA MET A 3 1.92 -7.17 -1.46
C MET A 3 1.23 -8.27 -0.64
N ASN A 4 1.94 -9.36 -0.34
CA ASN A 4 1.39 -10.45 0.46
C ASN A 4 1.19 -10.01 1.91
N VAL A 5 2.14 -9.25 2.46
CA VAL A 5 2.01 -8.63 3.79
C VAL A 5 0.74 -7.77 3.87
N ILE A 6 0.52 -6.88 2.90
CA ILE A 6 -0.69 -6.06 2.83
C ILE A 6 -1.94 -6.95 2.78
N ASN A 7 -1.99 -7.92 1.88
CA ASN A 7 -3.15 -8.80 1.73
C ASN A 7 -3.44 -9.60 3.02
N ASP A 8 -2.41 -10.13 3.68
CA ASP A 8 -2.57 -10.86 4.95
C ASP A 8 -3.07 -9.96 6.08
N ILE A 9 -2.53 -8.74 6.19
CA ILE A 9 -2.96 -7.75 7.19
C ILE A 9 -4.43 -7.37 6.96
N THR A 10 -4.84 -7.11 5.72
CA THR A 10 -6.25 -6.78 5.42
C THR A 10 -7.18 -7.92 5.82
N LYS A 11 -6.80 -9.17 5.59
CA LYS A 11 -7.57 -10.36 5.99
C LYS A 11 -7.69 -10.45 7.51
N ARG A 12 -6.59 -10.25 8.25
CA ARG A 12 -6.61 -10.26 9.72
C ARG A 12 -7.46 -9.13 10.30
N LYS A 13 -7.36 -7.93 9.72
CA LYS A 13 -8.08 -6.74 10.22
C LYS A 13 -9.57 -6.75 9.90
N THR A 14 -9.96 -7.21 8.71
CA THR A 14 -11.35 -7.10 8.23
C THR A 14 -12.11 -8.42 8.18
N GLY A 15 -11.42 -9.56 8.37
CA GLY A 15 -11.96 -10.90 8.14
C GLY A 15 -12.16 -11.25 6.66
N LYS A 16 -11.89 -10.33 5.73
CA LYS A 16 -12.11 -10.50 4.28
C LYS A 16 -10.79 -10.39 3.52
N ALA A 17 -10.63 -11.21 2.48
CA ALA A 17 -9.50 -11.09 1.57
C ALA A 17 -9.69 -9.85 0.68
N ILE A 18 -8.96 -8.78 0.97
CA ILE A 18 -8.95 -7.55 0.16
C ILE A 18 -7.59 -7.48 -0.52
N PRO A 19 -7.49 -7.71 -1.85
CA PRO A 19 -6.20 -7.74 -2.54
C PRO A 19 -5.67 -6.32 -2.82
N ALA A 20 -5.51 -5.50 -1.77
CA ALA A 20 -5.04 -4.12 -1.87
C ALA A 20 -3.54 -4.02 -2.25
N GLY A 21 -2.77 -5.11 -2.13
CA GLY A 21 -1.36 -5.14 -2.49
C GLY A 21 -1.09 -4.77 -3.95
N LYS A 22 -1.96 -5.15 -4.89
CA LYS A 22 -1.78 -4.79 -6.31
C LYS A 22 -2.03 -3.31 -6.58
N THR A 23 -2.98 -2.68 -5.87
CA THR A 23 -3.15 -1.22 -5.89
C THR A 23 -1.89 -0.52 -5.39
N TYR A 24 -1.29 -1.01 -4.31
CA TYR A 24 -0.06 -0.45 -3.77
C TYR A 24 1.11 -0.57 -4.77
N LEU A 25 1.22 -1.69 -5.48
CA LEU A 25 2.23 -1.87 -6.52
C LEU A 25 2.09 -0.84 -7.65
N VAL A 26 0.88 -0.63 -8.16
CA VAL A 26 0.63 0.37 -9.23
C VAL A 26 1.03 1.77 -8.77
N LEU A 27 0.67 2.17 -7.56
CA LEU A 27 1.11 3.45 -7.01
C LEU A 27 2.64 3.53 -6.96
N TRP A 28 3.31 2.47 -6.49
CA TRP A 28 4.76 2.44 -6.41
C TRP A 28 5.43 2.55 -7.78
N LEU A 29 4.84 1.94 -8.82
CA LEU A 29 5.32 2.06 -10.21
C LEU A 29 5.11 3.47 -10.80
N HIS A 30 4.18 4.25 -10.25
CA HIS A 30 3.96 5.65 -10.63
C HIS A 30 4.82 6.65 -9.87
N VAL A 31 5.65 6.21 -8.92
CA VAL A 31 6.58 7.12 -8.23
C VAL A 31 7.68 7.50 -9.19
N PHE A 32 7.72 8.79 -9.56
CA PHE A 32 8.81 9.35 -10.34
C PHE A 32 9.92 9.93 -9.45
N ASP A 33 9.56 10.67 -8.39
CA ASP A 33 10.49 11.15 -7.36
C ASP A 33 9.76 11.45 -6.03
N GLU A 34 10.48 11.46 -4.91
CA GLU A 34 10.03 11.87 -3.56
C GLU A 34 8.76 11.18 -3.00
N ALA A 35 8.46 9.96 -3.44
CA ALA A 35 7.31 9.16 -2.96
C ALA A 35 5.92 9.81 -3.18
N LEU A 36 5.84 10.85 -4.01
CA LEU A 36 4.58 11.48 -4.40
C LEU A 36 4.13 10.94 -5.75
N VAL A 37 2.87 10.50 -5.81
CA VAL A 37 2.21 10.00 -7.01
C VAL A 37 1.08 10.95 -7.37
N ARG A 38 0.98 11.24 -8.67
CA ARG A 38 -0.12 11.99 -9.25
C ARG A 38 -0.94 11.08 -10.15
N ILE A 39 -2.21 10.89 -9.80
CA ILE A 39 -3.19 10.14 -10.59
C ILE A 39 -3.99 11.11 -11.45
N ASP A 40 -3.75 11.12 -12.76
CA ASP A 40 -4.53 11.95 -13.70
C ASP A 40 -5.86 11.31 -14.11
N SER A 41 -5.98 9.98 -14.00
CA SER A 41 -7.19 9.20 -14.29
C SER A 41 -7.31 8.01 -13.33
N GLU A 42 -8.35 8.00 -12.50
CA GLU A 42 -8.62 6.86 -11.59
C GLU A 42 -9.06 5.61 -12.35
N ALA A 43 -9.60 5.76 -13.56
CA ALA A 43 -9.98 4.64 -14.41
C ALA A 43 -8.75 3.90 -14.93
N ASP A 44 -7.73 4.64 -15.39
CA ASP A 44 -6.48 4.06 -15.90
C ASP A 44 -5.71 3.40 -14.77
N ALA A 45 -5.56 4.07 -13.62
CA ALA A 45 -4.93 3.49 -12.44
C ALA A 45 -5.68 2.24 -11.91
N ALA A 46 -7.02 2.21 -12.03
CA ALA A 46 -7.81 1.03 -11.68
C ALA A 46 -7.56 -0.12 -12.66
N PHE A 47 -7.50 0.18 -13.96
CA PHE A 47 -7.22 -0.79 -15.02
C PHE A 47 -5.82 -1.39 -14.87
N GLU A 48 -4.78 -0.58 -14.62
CA GLU A 48 -3.41 -1.04 -14.37
C GLU A 48 -3.30 -1.93 -13.14
N ALA A 49 -4.14 -1.67 -12.11
CA ALA A 49 -4.24 -2.53 -10.94
C ALA A 49 -5.04 -3.82 -11.24
N GLY A 50 -5.45 -4.04 -12.48
CA GLY A 50 -6.23 -5.19 -12.94
C GLY A 50 -7.65 -5.19 -12.37
N TYR A 51 -8.27 -4.03 -12.19
CA TYR A 51 -9.70 -3.94 -11.93
C TYR A 51 -10.45 -3.63 -13.22
N GLU A 52 -11.40 -4.48 -13.57
CA GLU A 52 -12.19 -4.40 -14.79
C GLU A 52 -13.68 -4.28 -14.49
N GLY A 53 -14.47 -3.96 -15.52
CA GLY A 53 -15.92 -3.84 -15.45
C GLY A 53 -16.43 -2.57 -14.76
N GLU A 54 -17.75 -2.50 -14.56
CA GLU A 54 -18.46 -1.30 -14.08
C GLU A 54 -18.04 -0.84 -12.67
N ARG A 55 -17.42 -1.73 -11.89
CA ARG A 55 -16.99 -1.46 -10.50
C ARG A 55 -15.49 -1.28 -10.38
N ASN A 56 -14.74 -1.10 -11.47
CA ASN A 56 -13.29 -0.95 -11.43
C ASN A 56 -12.84 0.21 -10.51
N VAL A 57 -13.31 1.43 -10.77
CA VAL A 57 -12.95 2.64 -10.03
C VAL A 57 -13.43 2.57 -8.58
N SER A 58 -14.63 2.02 -8.33
CA SER A 58 -15.14 1.87 -6.96
C SER A 58 -14.30 0.87 -6.16
N THR A 59 -13.87 -0.22 -6.77
CA THR A 59 -12.97 -1.21 -6.15
C THR A 59 -11.60 -0.62 -5.88
N PHE A 60 -11.02 0.09 -6.86
CA PHE A 60 -9.77 0.83 -6.69
C PHE A 60 -9.84 1.80 -5.51
N ARG A 61 -10.89 2.64 -5.44
CA ARG A 61 -11.13 3.58 -4.34
C ARG A 61 -11.23 2.89 -2.98
N ASN A 62 -11.89 1.73 -2.91
CA ASN A 62 -11.99 0.97 -1.66
C ASN A 62 -10.62 0.45 -1.19
N HIS A 63 -9.77 0.01 -2.12
CA HIS A 63 -8.43 -0.44 -1.79
C HIS A 63 -7.50 0.72 -1.44
N MET A 64 -7.63 1.87 -2.11
CA MET A 64 -6.94 3.11 -1.71
C MET A 64 -7.28 3.52 -0.28
N LYS A 65 -8.57 3.48 0.10
CA LYS A 65 -9.01 3.74 1.48
C LYS A 65 -8.40 2.75 2.47
N MET A 66 -8.35 1.46 2.12
CA MET A 66 -7.72 0.42 2.95
C MET A 66 -6.22 0.67 3.13
N LEU A 67 -5.49 0.99 2.06
CA LEU A 67 -4.07 1.32 2.14
C LEU A 67 -3.81 2.54 3.02
N LYS A 68 -4.69 3.56 2.94
CA LYS A 68 -4.64 4.73 3.82
C LYS A 68 -4.92 4.37 5.27
N GLU A 69 -5.92 3.53 5.52
CA GLU A 69 -6.26 3.06 6.88
C GLU A 69 -5.15 2.23 7.52
N LEU A 70 -4.41 1.46 6.71
CA LEU A 70 -3.22 0.72 7.16
C LEU A 70 -1.98 1.61 7.30
N GLY A 71 -2.03 2.85 6.82
CA GLY A 71 -0.93 3.81 6.89
C GLY A 71 0.15 3.61 5.83
N PHE A 72 -0.09 2.84 4.76
CA PHE A 72 0.85 2.71 3.64
C PHE A 72 0.88 3.94 2.74
N ILE A 73 -0.23 4.69 2.69
CA ILE A 73 -0.36 5.88 1.88
C ILE A 73 -1.14 6.97 2.62
N ASP A 74 -0.98 8.21 2.22
CA ASP A 74 -2.03 9.24 2.37
C ASP A 74 -2.45 9.70 0.97
N PHE A 75 -3.62 10.30 0.85
CA PHE A 75 -4.04 10.95 -0.37
C PHE A 75 -4.88 12.20 -0.11
N ARG A 76 -4.87 13.10 -1.10
CA ARG A 76 -5.62 14.35 -1.13
C ARG A 76 -6.34 14.51 -2.47
N LYS A 77 -7.49 15.19 -2.40
CA LYS A 77 -8.28 15.57 -3.57
C LYS A 77 -7.51 16.61 -4.39
N GLY A 78 -7.64 16.52 -5.71
CA GLY A 78 -7.26 17.57 -6.64
C GLY A 78 -8.35 17.82 -7.67
N THR A 79 -7.99 18.48 -8.77
CA THR A 79 -8.90 18.84 -9.87
C THR A 79 -9.32 17.65 -10.72
N LYS A 80 -8.54 16.56 -10.73
CA LYS A 80 -8.79 15.34 -11.50
C LYS A 80 -9.56 14.26 -10.74
N GLY A 81 -9.61 14.34 -9.41
CA GLY A 81 -10.34 13.35 -8.61
C GLY A 81 -10.08 13.44 -7.10
N PRO A 82 -10.87 12.70 -6.29
CA PRO A 82 -10.71 12.64 -4.85
C PRO A 82 -9.39 12.03 -4.37
N MET A 83 -8.70 11.26 -5.21
CA MET A 83 -7.44 10.57 -4.86
C MET A 83 -6.28 10.96 -5.80
N GLN A 84 -6.28 12.19 -6.32
CA GLN A 84 -5.30 12.64 -7.31
C GLN A 84 -3.86 12.67 -6.76
N TYR A 85 -3.65 13.21 -5.57
CA TYR A 85 -2.30 13.32 -4.98
C TYR A 85 -2.16 12.26 -3.92
N VAL A 86 -1.22 11.33 -4.11
CA VAL A 86 -1.00 10.19 -3.22
C VAL A 86 0.43 10.23 -2.71
N LEU A 87 0.59 10.26 -1.39
CA LEU A 87 1.89 10.15 -0.74
C LEU A 87 2.11 8.70 -0.32
N LEU A 88 3.19 8.08 -0.77
CA LEU A 88 3.61 6.77 -0.27
C LEU A 88 4.42 6.95 1.00
N LEU A 89 4.00 6.26 2.06
CA LEU A 89 4.71 6.24 3.33
C LEU A 89 5.71 5.08 3.34
N ASN A 90 6.79 5.25 4.10
CA ASN A 90 7.83 4.24 4.20
C ASN A 90 7.24 2.90 4.68
N PRO A 91 7.23 1.86 3.84
CA PRO A 91 6.52 0.64 4.15
C PRO A 91 7.17 -0.16 5.29
N TYR A 92 8.47 -0.01 5.53
CA TYR A 92 9.14 -0.66 6.67
C TYR A 92 8.64 -0.11 8.00
N LYS A 93 8.54 1.23 8.11
CA LYS A 93 8.01 1.91 9.30
C LYS A 93 6.54 1.52 9.55
N VAL A 94 5.76 1.38 8.48
CA VAL A 94 4.35 0.95 8.56
C VAL A 94 4.24 -0.49 9.05
N VAL A 95 5.00 -1.43 8.46
CA VAL A 95 4.95 -2.83 8.87
C VAL A 95 5.43 -3.01 10.32
N LYS A 96 6.47 -2.29 10.76
CA LYS A 96 6.91 -2.28 12.17
C LYS A 96 5.77 -1.87 13.11
N LYS A 97 5.04 -0.79 12.80
CA LYS A 97 3.87 -0.35 13.59
C LYS A 97 2.77 -1.41 13.61
N LEU A 98 2.48 -2.04 12.47
CA LEU A 98 1.45 -3.08 12.37
C LEU A 98 1.85 -4.39 13.07
N HIS A 99 3.15 -4.69 13.13
CA HIS A 99 3.71 -5.77 13.95
C HIS A 99 3.52 -5.50 15.45
N THR A 100 3.88 -4.30 15.93
CA THR A 100 3.63 -3.90 17.32
C THR A 100 2.14 -3.94 17.69
N ALA A 101 1.25 -3.70 16.73
CA ALA A 101 -0.20 -3.82 16.90
C ALA A 101 -0.75 -5.26 16.80
N GLY A 102 0.10 -6.28 16.62
CA GLY A 102 -0.30 -7.69 16.52
C GLY A 102 -0.93 -8.11 15.19
N LEU A 103 -0.91 -7.24 14.16
CA LEU A 103 -1.50 -7.52 12.85
C LEU A 103 -0.54 -8.23 11.88
N VAL A 104 0.77 -8.17 12.18
CA VAL A 104 1.82 -8.84 11.41
C VAL A 104 2.49 -9.89 12.32
N PRO A 105 2.52 -11.17 11.95
CA PRO A 105 3.21 -12.21 12.72
C PRO A 105 4.71 -12.04 12.73
N ASP A 106 5.36 -12.54 13.78
CA ASP A 106 6.82 -12.50 13.95
C ASP A 106 7.57 -13.11 12.76
N THR A 107 7.10 -14.23 12.21
CA THR A 107 7.74 -14.89 11.06
C THR A 107 7.76 -14.00 9.82
N GLN A 108 6.66 -13.28 9.56
CA GLN A 108 6.53 -12.39 8.42
C GLN A 108 7.33 -11.10 8.63
N TYR A 109 7.39 -10.61 9.87
CA TYR A 109 8.21 -9.45 10.23
C TYR A 109 9.71 -9.78 10.15
N ALA A 110 10.15 -10.94 10.65
CA ALA A 110 11.53 -11.40 10.57
C ALA A 110 12.02 -11.49 9.11
N ALA A 111 11.22 -12.06 8.20
CA ALA A 111 11.55 -12.10 6.77
C ALA A 111 11.72 -10.69 6.16
N LEU A 112 10.95 -9.70 6.63
CA LEU A 112 11.11 -8.30 6.22
C LEU A 112 12.43 -7.72 6.75
N LEU A 113 12.80 -8.00 8.01
CA LEU A 113 14.07 -7.55 8.60
C LEU A 113 15.28 -8.14 7.86
N GLU A 114 15.23 -9.44 7.53
CA GLU A 114 16.28 -10.11 6.74
C GLU A 114 16.43 -9.46 5.37
N ARG A 115 15.30 -9.20 4.68
CA ARG A 115 15.32 -8.53 3.38
C ARG A 115 15.90 -7.11 3.48
N ALA A 116 15.48 -6.33 4.49
CA ALA A 116 15.98 -4.98 4.70
C ALA A 116 17.49 -4.97 4.99
N SER A 117 17.97 -5.93 5.78
CA SER A 117 19.40 -6.14 6.03
C SER A 117 20.17 -6.45 4.75
N ALA A 118 19.65 -7.38 3.94
CA ALA A 118 20.28 -7.79 2.68
C ALA A 118 20.43 -6.66 1.64
N ILE A 119 19.60 -5.61 1.71
CA ILE A 119 19.67 -4.45 0.81
C ILE A 119 20.29 -3.20 1.44
N GLY A 120 20.78 -3.29 2.68
CA GLY A 120 21.34 -2.14 3.40
C GLY A 120 20.31 -1.12 3.89
N SER A 121 19.01 -1.47 3.91
CA SER A 121 17.92 -0.60 4.38
C SER A 121 17.57 -0.80 5.86
N SER A 122 18.44 -1.43 6.66
CA SER A 122 18.17 -1.68 8.09
C SER A 122 17.93 -0.40 8.90
N GLN A 123 18.45 0.75 8.46
CA GLN A 123 18.27 2.02 9.16
C GLN A 123 16.80 2.45 9.21
N GLU A 124 16.02 2.11 8.16
CA GLU A 124 14.59 2.44 8.06
C GLU A 124 13.74 1.81 9.18
N LEU A 125 14.27 0.80 9.86
CA LEU A 125 13.62 0.05 10.92
C LEU A 125 14.05 0.50 12.33
N LYS A 126 15.11 1.31 12.45
CA LYS A 126 15.65 1.78 13.74
C LYS A 126 14.97 3.05 14.26
N GLU A 127 14.46 3.87 13.36
CA GLU A 127 13.62 5.05 13.64
C GLU A 127 12.13 4.69 13.83
#